data_AF-A0A238FP23-F1
#
_entry.id   AF-A0A238FP23-F1
#
_cell.length_a   1.000
_cell.length_b   1.000
_cell.length_c   1.000
_cell.angle_alpha   90.00
_cell.angle_beta   90.00
_cell.angle_gamma   90.00
#
_symmetry.space_group_name_H-M   'P 1'
#
loop_
_entity.id
_entity.type
_entity.pdbx_description
1 polymer ?
#
loop_
_entity_poly.entity_id
_entity_poly.type
_entity_poly.pdbx_seq_one_letter_code
_entity_poly.pdbx_strand_id
1 'polypeptide(L)'
;MPTKEPKIKEHPPRMRKTLWIKMMSTTKIQNVSFVAANVQSINEDRKRASLFSNLRAHNADIFLLSETGRPPPERVAQWTQECQDSKLSALFTPFNNTAILWKSDSPVVTIDAESPSNFLRASFSFPDRISDATFRVGDSKVRVVSIYAPSSDKLDKKRFLSHISTTLRRAMSDDPSPPALLIGGDWNCVESQLLDSENPNGTNYGGQEMRDLVTANNLSDVYRLHHPKGRHTTNRSAPGTCRRLDRIYVSPD
;
A
#
# COMPACT_ATOMS: atom_id res chain seq x y z
N MET A 1 42.54 -49.58 -57.35
CA MET A 1 41.26 -49.70 -56.64
C MET A 1 41.23 -48.67 -55.50
N PRO A 2 40.06 -48.15 -55.09
CA PRO A 2 39.91 -47.28 -53.90
C PRO A 2 39.99 -48.13 -52.61
N THR A 3 39.86 -47.69 -51.36
CA THR A 3 39.28 -46.48 -50.69
C THR A 3 39.93 -46.44 -49.26
N LYS A 4 39.96 -45.41 -48.40
CA LYS A 4 39.16 -44.19 -48.17
C LYS A 4 40.04 -43.11 -47.51
N GLU A 5 39.68 -41.83 -47.65
CA GLU A 5 40.14 -40.77 -46.73
C GLU A 5 39.40 -40.84 -45.38
N PRO A 6 39.98 -40.35 -44.26
CA PRO A 6 39.30 -40.26 -42.98
C PRO A 6 38.24 -39.15 -43.01
N LYS A 7 36.96 -39.50 -42.81
CA LYS A 7 35.86 -38.53 -42.79
C LYS A 7 36.02 -37.49 -41.67
N ILE A 8 36.02 -36.22 -42.05
CA ILE A 8 35.85 -35.08 -41.14
C ILE A 8 34.51 -35.24 -40.40
N LYS A 9 34.54 -35.25 -39.07
CA LYS A 9 33.32 -35.12 -38.24
C LYS A 9 33.03 -33.64 -38.00
N GLU A 10 32.31 -33.03 -38.92
CA GLU A 10 31.68 -31.73 -38.67
C GLU A 10 30.90 -31.80 -37.35
N HIS A 11 31.23 -30.91 -36.41
CA HIS A 11 30.42 -30.74 -35.22
C HIS A 11 29.31 -29.72 -35.54
N PRO A 12 28.05 -29.99 -35.16
CA PRO A 12 26.96 -29.05 -35.40
C PRO A 12 27.27 -27.69 -34.75
N PRO A 13 26.87 -26.57 -35.39
CA PRO A 13 27.31 -25.24 -34.98
C PRO A 13 26.93 -24.91 -33.54
N ARG A 14 27.79 -24.11 -32.88
CA ARG A 14 27.85 -23.93 -31.42
C ARG A 14 26.74 -23.03 -30.86
N MET A 15 25.48 -23.36 -31.16
CA MET A 15 24.24 -22.63 -30.88
C MET A 15 23.83 -22.62 -29.39
N ARG A 16 24.81 -22.42 -28.49
CA ARG A 16 24.66 -22.53 -27.02
C ARG A 16 25.37 -21.42 -26.22
N LYS A 17 25.72 -20.28 -26.81
CA LYS A 17 26.16 -19.07 -26.05
C LYS A 17 25.16 -17.91 -26.07
N THR A 18 24.50 -17.64 -27.18
CA THR A 18 23.52 -16.54 -27.29
C THR A 18 22.20 -16.81 -26.57
N LEU A 19 21.77 -18.07 -26.44
CA LEU A 19 20.49 -18.41 -25.81
C LEU A 19 20.49 -18.18 -24.29
N TRP A 20 21.60 -18.49 -23.61
CA TRP A 20 21.71 -18.41 -22.14
C TRP A 20 21.73 -16.97 -21.61
N ILE A 21 22.27 -16.02 -22.38
CA ILE A 21 22.23 -14.59 -22.04
C ILE A 21 20.76 -14.09 -21.99
N LYS A 22 19.86 -14.72 -22.76
CA LYS A 22 18.44 -14.39 -22.82
C LYS A 22 17.58 -15.12 -21.77
N MET A 23 18.17 -15.98 -20.93
CA MET A 23 17.47 -16.70 -19.85
C MET A 23 17.79 -16.17 -18.44
N MET A 24 18.72 -15.22 -18.30
CA MET A 24 18.98 -14.51 -17.05
C MET A 24 17.98 -13.35 -16.85
N SER A 25 16.67 -13.65 -16.88
CA SER A 25 15.66 -12.69 -16.41
C SER A 25 15.64 -12.68 -14.89
N THR A 26 16.71 -12.15 -14.29
CA THR A 26 16.67 -11.72 -12.89
C THR A 26 15.83 -10.45 -12.81
N THR A 27 14.52 -10.60 -12.99
CA THR A 27 13.51 -9.58 -12.70
C THR A 27 13.45 -9.43 -11.18
N LYS A 28 14.53 -8.86 -10.63
CA LYS A 28 14.59 -8.42 -9.24
C LYS A 28 13.49 -7.37 -9.11
N ILE A 29 12.38 -7.76 -8.47
CA ILE A 29 11.22 -6.89 -8.27
C ILE A 29 11.76 -5.56 -7.76
N GLN A 30 11.47 -4.48 -8.50
CA GLN A 30 11.98 -3.17 -8.12
C GLN A 30 11.41 -2.85 -6.74
N ASN A 31 12.27 -2.50 -5.79
CA ASN A 31 11.89 -2.24 -4.41
C ASN A 31 10.95 -1.02 -4.34
N VAL A 32 9.64 -1.25 -4.46
CA VAL A 32 8.63 -0.19 -4.37
C VAL A 32 8.59 0.33 -2.95
N SER A 33 8.59 1.64 -2.83
CA SER A 33 8.69 2.35 -1.57
C SER A 33 7.37 3.05 -1.25
N PHE A 34 6.85 2.79 -0.06
CA PHE A 34 5.52 3.20 0.39
C PHE A 34 5.60 4.09 1.63
N VAL A 35 4.76 5.11 1.70
CA VAL A 35 4.56 5.95 2.88
C VAL A 35 3.08 5.96 3.25
N ALA A 36 2.76 5.87 4.54
CA ALA A 36 1.41 6.08 5.06
C ALA A 36 1.42 7.24 6.06
N ALA A 37 0.44 8.14 5.98
CA ALA A 37 0.33 9.29 6.87
C ALA A 37 -1.11 9.80 7.02
N ASN A 38 -1.56 9.98 8.27
CA ASN A 38 -2.65 10.93 8.56
C ASN A 38 -2.18 12.37 8.27
N VAL A 39 -2.89 13.09 7.39
CA VAL A 39 -2.54 14.45 6.96
C VAL A 39 -3.37 15.56 7.63
N GLN A 40 -4.32 15.23 8.50
CA GLN A 40 -5.13 16.18 9.28
C GLN A 40 -5.82 17.27 8.44
N SER A 41 -6.52 16.87 7.37
CA SER A 41 -7.12 17.69 6.32
C SER A 41 -6.14 18.45 5.40
N ILE A 42 -6.40 18.39 4.09
CA ILE A 42 -5.75 19.20 3.05
C ILE A 42 -6.71 20.23 2.41
N ASN A 43 -7.78 20.60 3.12
CA ASN A 43 -8.69 21.68 2.72
C ASN A 43 -7.98 23.04 2.56
N GLU A 44 -6.93 23.31 3.35
CA GLU A 44 -6.17 24.55 3.29
C GLU A 44 -5.16 24.53 2.12
N ASP A 45 -5.23 25.55 1.26
CA ASP A 45 -4.50 25.59 -0.01
C ASP A 45 -2.97 25.62 0.16
N ARG A 46 -2.45 26.39 1.13
CA ARG A 46 -1.00 26.44 1.41
C ARG A 46 -0.48 25.11 1.96
N LYS A 47 -1.23 24.49 2.87
CA LYS A 47 -0.92 23.17 3.43
C LYS A 47 -0.92 22.09 2.35
N ARG A 48 -1.91 22.10 1.44
CA ARG A 48 -2.02 21.13 0.35
C ARG A 48 -0.90 21.28 -0.69
N ALA A 49 -0.61 22.50 -1.14
CA ALA A 49 0.50 22.76 -2.05
C ALA A 49 1.85 22.37 -1.43
N SER A 50 2.06 22.69 -0.14
CA SER A 50 3.24 22.25 0.61
C SER A 50 3.31 20.71 0.71
N LEU A 51 2.20 20.03 1.00
CA LEU A 51 2.16 18.57 1.00
C LEU A 51 2.55 18.00 -0.36
N PHE A 52 1.90 18.42 -1.45
CA PHE A 52 2.17 17.86 -2.79
C PHE A 52 3.62 18.11 -3.23
N SER A 53 4.19 19.27 -2.92
CA SER A 53 5.62 19.54 -3.13
C SER A 53 6.52 18.58 -2.33
N ASN A 54 6.23 18.37 -1.05
CA ASN A 54 6.98 17.44 -0.19
C ASN A 54 6.84 15.97 -0.64
N LEU A 55 5.64 15.51 -1.00
CA LEU A 55 5.43 14.16 -1.54
C LEU A 55 6.17 13.97 -2.87
N ARG A 56 6.16 14.98 -3.75
CA ARG A 56 6.91 14.95 -5.01
C ARG A 56 8.43 14.85 -4.79
N ALA A 57 8.97 15.56 -3.80
CA ALA A 57 10.38 15.53 -3.44
C ALA A 57 10.79 14.26 -2.66
N HIS A 58 9.85 13.58 -2.01
CA HIS A 58 10.14 12.39 -1.21
C HIS A 58 10.58 11.19 -2.08
N ASN A 59 11.50 10.37 -1.58
CA ASN A 59 11.98 9.18 -2.29
C ASN A 59 11.03 7.97 -2.18
N ALA A 60 9.72 8.19 -2.08
CA ALA A 60 8.72 7.12 -2.12
C ALA A 60 8.00 7.09 -3.48
N ASP A 61 7.47 5.93 -3.86
CA ASP A 61 6.75 5.73 -5.12
C ASP A 61 5.24 5.95 -4.95
N ILE A 62 4.70 5.44 -3.83
CA ILE A 62 3.27 5.44 -3.50
C ILE A 62 3.05 5.99 -2.08
N PHE A 63 2.00 6.80 -1.92
CA PHE A 63 1.64 7.50 -0.69
C PHE A 63 0.18 7.20 -0.32
N LEU A 64 -0.04 6.67 0.88
CA LEU A 64 -1.35 6.40 1.47
C LEU A 64 -1.70 7.53 2.43
N LEU A 65 -2.67 8.35 2.07
CA LEU A 65 -3.08 9.50 2.88
C LEU A 65 -4.39 9.18 3.63
N SER A 66 -4.38 9.38 4.93
CA SER A 66 -5.55 9.27 5.82
C SER A 66 -6.00 10.66 6.27
N GLU A 67 -7.30 10.84 6.54
CA GLU A 67 -7.87 12.12 7.02
C GLU A 67 -7.60 13.28 6.03
N THR A 68 -7.66 13.03 4.72
CA THR A 68 -7.43 14.07 3.69
C THR A 68 -8.47 15.20 3.72
N GLY A 69 -9.61 15.00 4.37
CA GLY A 69 -10.61 16.04 4.63
C GLY A 69 -12.01 15.58 4.24
N ARG A 70 -12.90 16.55 4.00
CA ARG A 70 -14.25 16.35 3.42
C ARG A 70 -14.65 17.57 2.57
N PRO A 71 -13.92 17.86 1.47
CA PRO A 71 -14.25 18.96 0.57
C PRO A 71 -15.51 18.63 -0.27
N PRO A 72 -16.18 19.65 -0.83
CA PRO A 72 -17.23 19.46 -1.83
C PRO A 72 -16.64 19.02 -3.19
N PRO A 73 -17.45 18.42 -4.11
CA PRO A 73 -16.94 17.78 -5.32
C PRO A 73 -16.08 18.66 -6.24
N GLU A 74 -16.43 19.93 -6.39
CA GLU A 74 -15.70 20.90 -7.22
C GLU A 74 -14.27 21.17 -6.70
N ARG A 75 -14.05 21.11 -5.38
CA ARG A 75 -12.72 21.17 -4.78
C ARG A 75 -11.89 19.92 -5.07
N VAL A 76 -12.51 18.75 -5.29
CA VAL A 76 -11.79 17.51 -5.67
C VAL A 76 -11.18 17.62 -7.07
N ALA A 77 -11.90 18.25 -8.00
CA ALA A 77 -11.37 18.53 -9.34
C ALA A 77 -10.12 19.44 -9.26
N GLN A 78 -10.17 20.50 -8.43
CA GLN A 78 -9.01 21.35 -8.16
C GLN A 78 -7.85 20.56 -7.53
N TRP A 79 -8.10 19.73 -6.50
CA TRP A 79 -7.04 18.93 -5.87
C TRP A 79 -6.39 17.95 -6.86
N THR A 80 -7.18 17.42 -7.78
CA THR A 80 -6.70 16.52 -8.84
C THR A 80 -5.81 17.26 -9.84
N GLN A 81 -6.16 18.50 -10.22
CA GLN A 81 -5.30 19.34 -11.07
C GLN A 81 -3.99 19.71 -10.36
N GLU A 82 -4.05 20.16 -9.11
CA GLU A 82 -2.85 20.54 -8.34
C GLU A 82 -1.89 19.35 -8.11
N CYS A 83 -2.41 18.13 -8.01
CA CYS A 83 -1.61 16.91 -8.06
C CYS A 83 -0.88 16.77 -9.41
N GLN A 84 -1.60 16.88 -10.54
CA GLN A 84 -1.03 16.77 -11.88
C GLN A 84 0.05 17.84 -12.15
N ASP A 85 -0.21 19.07 -11.75
CA ASP A 85 0.75 20.20 -11.82
C ASP A 85 2.02 19.89 -11.01
N SER A 86 1.87 19.16 -9.89
CA SER A 86 2.96 18.66 -9.04
C SER A 86 3.63 17.37 -9.56
N LYS A 87 3.24 16.85 -10.73
CA LYS A 87 3.63 15.52 -11.26
C LYS A 87 3.28 14.35 -10.32
N LEU A 88 2.14 14.45 -9.66
CA LEU A 88 1.52 13.41 -8.87
C LEU A 88 0.19 12.99 -9.49
N SER A 89 -0.05 11.69 -9.57
CA SER A 89 -1.35 11.11 -9.88
C SER A 89 -2.03 10.75 -8.56
N ALA A 90 -3.36 10.90 -8.50
CA ALA A 90 -4.12 10.76 -7.27
C ALA A 90 -5.42 9.99 -7.48
N LEU A 91 -5.75 9.13 -6.52
CA LEU A 91 -7.05 8.51 -6.33
C LEU A 91 -7.60 8.98 -4.98
N PHE A 92 -8.57 9.89 -4.99
CA PHE A 92 -9.30 10.31 -3.79
C PHE A 92 -10.58 9.49 -3.63
N THR A 93 -11.03 9.21 -2.40
CA THR A 93 -12.39 8.68 -2.19
C THR A 93 -13.45 9.75 -2.43
N PRO A 94 -14.69 9.39 -2.79
CA PRO A 94 -15.84 10.26 -2.54
C PRO A 94 -15.93 10.58 -1.03
N PHE A 95 -16.15 11.85 -0.70
CA PHE A 95 -15.93 12.46 0.61
C PHE A 95 -14.46 12.59 1.06
N ASN A 96 -13.49 12.12 0.26
CA ASN A 96 -12.05 12.39 0.31
C ASN A 96 -11.41 12.24 1.69
N ASN A 97 -11.83 11.23 2.46
CA ASN A 97 -11.32 10.95 3.80
C ASN A 97 -10.10 10.01 3.79
N THR A 98 -9.82 9.39 2.63
CA THR A 98 -8.54 8.74 2.29
C THR A 98 -8.16 9.06 0.85
N ALA A 99 -6.88 8.88 0.51
CA ALA A 99 -6.37 8.90 -0.85
C ALA A 99 -5.18 7.95 -1.05
N ILE A 100 -4.91 7.60 -2.31
CA ILE A 100 -3.64 7.01 -2.77
C ILE A 100 -3.04 7.95 -3.82
N LEU A 101 -1.81 8.42 -3.59
CA LEU A 101 -1.05 9.25 -4.52
C LEU A 101 0.21 8.50 -5.00
N TRP A 102 0.67 8.77 -6.22
CA TRP A 102 1.91 8.22 -6.78
C TRP A 102 2.54 9.20 -7.78
N LYS A 103 3.81 9.02 -8.11
CA LYS A 103 4.50 9.87 -9.11
C LYS A 103 4.00 9.55 -10.53
N SER A 104 3.49 10.55 -11.25
CA SER A 104 2.93 10.36 -12.60
C SER A 104 3.96 9.93 -13.65
N ASP A 105 5.23 10.25 -13.41
CA ASP A 105 6.38 9.90 -14.24
C ASP A 105 7.22 8.75 -13.63
N SER A 106 6.63 7.93 -12.76
CA SER A 106 7.33 6.77 -12.18
C SER A 106 7.63 5.71 -13.26
N PRO A 107 8.90 5.28 -13.42
CA PRO A 107 9.25 4.12 -14.24
C PRO A 107 9.05 2.79 -13.50
N VAL A 108 8.68 2.83 -12.22
CA VAL A 108 8.56 1.67 -11.31
C VAL A 108 7.11 1.22 -11.15
N VAL A 109 6.19 2.19 -11.11
CA VAL A 109 4.79 2.01 -10.69
C VAL A 109 3.86 2.63 -11.72
N THR A 110 2.94 1.83 -12.25
CA THR A 110 1.79 2.31 -13.04
C THR A 110 0.49 1.75 -12.47
N ILE A 111 -0.63 2.45 -12.66
CA ILE A 111 -1.95 1.92 -12.26
C ILE A 111 -2.37 0.82 -13.25
N ASP A 112 -2.88 -0.30 -12.74
CA ASP A 112 -3.30 -1.44 -13.54
C ASP A 112 -4.70 -1.16 -14.12
N ALA A 113 -4.77 -0.68 -15.37
CA ALA A 113 -6.01 -0.21 -16.00
C ALA A 113 -7.08 -1.31 -16.17
N GLU A 114 -6.70 -2.59 -16.09
CA GLU A 114 -7.61 -3.75 -16.08
C GLU A 114 -8.33 -3.93 -14.73
N SER A 115 -7.70 -3.47 -13.64
CA SER A 115 -8.24 -3.58 -12.28
C SER A 115 -9.10 -2.36 -11.94
N PRO A 116 -10.41 -2.51 -11.66
CA PRO A 116 -11.19 -1.39 -11.13
C PRO A 116 -10.62 -0.92 -9.79
N SER A 117 -10.40 0.39 -9.70
CA SER A 117 -10.05 1.09 -8.47
C SER A 117 -11.29 1.24 -7.57
N ASN A 118 -11.06 1.33 -6.26
CA ASN A 118 -12.08 1.36 -5.21
C ASN A 118 -13.06 0.17 -5.32
N PHE A 119 -12.55 -1.02 -5.60
CA PHE A 119 -13.37 -2.24 -5.70
C PHE A 119 -13.82 -2.74 -4.31
N LEU A 120 -12.92 -2.75 -3.33
CA LEU A 120 -13.22 -3.19 -1.95
C LEU A 120 -14.27 -2.29 -1.30
N ARG A 121 -14.28 -1.01 -1.70
CA ARG A 121 -15.24 0.03 -1.27
C ARG A 121 -16.70 -0.33 -1.60
N ALA A 122 -16.96 -1.08 -2.68
CA ALA A 122 -18.33 -1.42 -3.10
C ALA A 122 -19.07 -2.34 -2.11
N SER A 123 -18.34 -3.08 -1.27
CA SER A 123 -18.92 -3.92 -0.20
C SER A 123 -19.12 -3.15 1.12
N PHE A 124 -18.56 -1.95 1.26
CA PHE A 124 -18.12 -1.43 2.56
C PHE A 124 -19.14 -0.53 3.26
N SER A 125 -19.41 -0.77 4.55
CA SER A 125 -20.35 0.04 5.37
C SER A 125 -19.83 1.45 5.74
N PHE A 126 -18.55 1.73 5.45
CA PHE A 126 -17.87 3.00 5.71
C PHE A 126 -17.05 3.44 4.47
N PRO A 127 -17.70 3.73 3.33
CA PRO A 127 -17.04 3.83 2.03
C PRO A 127 -16.27 5.15 1.80
N ASP A 128 -16.18 6.06 2.77
CA ASP A 128 -15.27 7.20 2.74
C ASP A 128 -13.87 6.88 3.26
N ARG A 129 -13.78 5.87 4.14
CA ARG A 129 -12.60 5.52 4.96
C ARG A 129 -11.61 4.55 4.31
N ILE A 130 -11.83 4.13 3.06
CA ILE A 130 -10.95 3.22 2.33
C ILE A 130 -10.83 3.65 0.86
N SER A 131 -9.59 3.78 0.39
CA SER A 131 -9.23 3.82 -1.03
C SER A 131 -8.56 2.49 -1.41
N ASP A 132 -8.77 1.97 -2.62
CA ASP A 132 -7.96 0.86 -3.14
C ASP A 132 -7.65 0.96 -4.64
N ALA A 133 -6.50 0.44 -5.07
CA ALA A 133 -6.12 0.31 -6.47
C ALA A 133 -5.12 -0.83 -6.66
N THR A 134 -5.14 -1.48 -7.82
CA THR A 134 -4.02 -2.34 -8.23
C THR A 134 -2.99 -1.49 -8.98
N PHE A 135 -1.72 -1.70 -8.66
CA PHE A 135 -0.58 -1.15 -9.39
C PHE A 135 0.20 -2.29 -10.06
N ARG A 136 0.78 -2.00 -11.22
CA ARG A 136 1.80 -2.84 -11.84
C ARG A 136 3.18 -2.43 -11.37
N VAL A 137 4.01 -3.42 -11.05
CA VAL A 137 5.40 -3.30 -10.58
C VAL A 137 6.25 -4.19 -11.48
N GLY A 138 6.61 -3.66 -12.65
CA GLY A 138 7.06 -4.47 -13.78
C GLY A 138 5.99 -5.50 -14.20
N ASP A 139 6.34 -6.78 -14.08
CA ASP A 139 5.46 -7.89 -14.44
C ASP A 139 4.41 -8.20 -13.34
N SER A 140 4.71 -7.91 -12.08
CA SER A 140 3.86 -8.20 -10.91
C SER A 140 2.71 -7.20 -10.75
N LYS A 141 1.60 -7.65 -10.14
CA LYS A 141 0.48 -6.80 -9.69
C LYS A 141 0.47 -6.70 -8.16
N VAL A 142 0.22 -5.50 -7.62
CA VAL A 142 0.13 -5.22 -6.18
C VAL A 142 -1.17 -4.48 -5.90
N ARG A 143 -2.07 -5.04 -5.07
CA ARG A 143 -3.27 -4.34 -4.58
C ARG A 143 -2.87 -3.49 -3.38
N VAL A 144 -3.04 -2.18 -3.52
CA VAL A 144 -2.69 -1.17 -2.52
C VAL A 144 -3.97 -0.61 -1.93
N VAL A 145 -4.04 -0.54 -0.59
CA VAL A 145 -5.23 -0.09 0.15
C VAL A 145 -4.82 0.99 1.17
N SER A 146 -5.42 2.18 1.05
CA SER A 146 -5.29 3.29 2.01
C SER A 146 -6.50 3.31 2.93
N ILE A 147 -6.29 3.39 4.25
CA ILE A 147 -7.36 3.31 5.25
C ILE A 147 -7.36 4.47 6.25
N TYR A 148 -8.52 4.75 6.85
CA TYR A 148 -8.67 5.65 7.99
C TYR A 148 -9.76 5.11 8.94
N ALA A 149 -9.36 4.32 9.94
CA ALA A 149 -10.32 3.67 10.84
C ALA A 149 -11.06 4.67 11.76
N PRO A 150 -12.29 4.36 12.22
CA PRO A 150 -13.01 5.22 13.18
C PRO A 150 -12.19 5.46 14.46
N SER A 151 -12.16 6.70 14.97
CA SER A 151 -11.33 7.05 16.13
C SER A 151 -11.94 6.67 17.48
N SER A 152 -13.15 7.14 17.76
CA SER A 152 -13.77 7.09 19.09
C SER A 152 -14.68 5.88 19.36
N ASP A 153 -15.55 5.50 18.42
CA ASP A 153 -16.55 4.47 18.66
C ASP A 153 -15.96 3.04 18.64
N LYS A 154 -16.22 2.28 19.71
CA LYS A 154 -15.71 0.90 19.88
C LYS A 154 -16.43 -0.11 18.97
N LEU A 155 -17.73 0.04 18.77
CA LEU A 155 -18.56 -0.89 18.00
C LEU A 155 -18.33 -0.71 16.50
N ASP A 156 -18.29 0.53 16.01
CA ASP A 156 -18.00 0.83 14.61
C ASP A 156 -16.55 0.54 14.25
N LYS A 157 -15.58 0.75 15.16
CA LYS A 157 -14.20 0.26 14.97
C LYS A 157 -14.14 -1.26 14.85
N LYS A 158 -14.89 -2.00 15.70
CA LYS A 158 -14.98 -3.47 15.60
C LYS A 158 -15.63 -3.93 14.28
N ARG A 159 -16.73 -3.29 13.87
CA ARG A 159 -17.40 -3.53 12.58
C ARG A 159 -16.45 -3.26 11.40
N PHE A 160 -15.75 -2.12 11.42
CA PHE A 160 -14.80 -1.70 10.39
C PHE A 160 -13.66 -2.72 10.22
N LEU A 161 -12.95 -3.08 11.30
CA LEU A 161 -11.84 -4.02 11.25
C LEU A 161 -12.29 -5.44 10.85
N SER A 162 -13.43 -5.90 11.39
CA SER A 162 -14.02 -7.19 10.99
C SER A 162 -14.38 -7.22 9.50
N HIS A 163 -14.96 -6.13 8.98
CA HIS A 163 -15.31 -6.03 7.56
C HIS A 163 -14.07 -5.98 6.66
N ILE A 164 -13.02 -5.23 7.01
CA ILE A 164 -11.72 -5.29 6.28
C ILE A 164 -11.24 -6.75 6.24
N SER A 165 -11.22 -7.44 7.39
CA SER A 165 -10.76 -8.83 7.48
C SER A 165 -11.53 -9.81 6.60
N THR A 166 -12.83 -9.63 6.40
CA THR A 166 -13.64 -10.51 5.52
C THR A 166 -13.54 -10.12 4.05
N THR A 167 -13.48 -8.83 3.74
CA THR A 167 -13.52 -8.33 2.35
C THR A 167 -12.16 -8.44 1.67
N LEU A 168 -11.05 -8.29 2.39
CA LEU A 168 -9.72 -8.65 1.89
C LEU A 168 -9.64 -10.14 1.57
N ARG A 169 -10.00 -11.02 2.51
CA ARG A 169 -9.91 -12.48 2.30
C ARG A 169 -10.67 -12.95 1.08
N ARG A 170 -11.90 -12.45 0.85
CA ARG A 170 -12.69 -12.71 -0.37
C ARG A 170 -11.95 -12.25 -1.63
N ALA A 171 -11.60 -10.96 -1.69
CA ALA A 171 -10.91 -10.40 -2.85
C ALA A 171 -9.57 -11.06 -3.20
N MET A 172 -8.91 -11.73 -2.24
CA MET A 172 -7.67 -12.50 -2.44
C MET A 172 -7.90 -14.02 -2.59
N SER A 173 -9.13 -14.51 -2.47
CA SER A 173 -9.50 -15.93 -2.68
C SER A 173 -10.31 -16.15 -3.97
N ASP A 174 -11.00 -15.12 -4.44
CA ASP A 174 -11.82 -15.15 -5.66
C ASP A 174 -10.97 -14.98 -6.96
N ASP A 175 -9.70 -14.58 -6.82
CA ASP A 175 -8.71 -14.44 -7.90
C ASP A 175 -7.76 -15.67 -7.91
N PRO A 176 -7.58 -16.38 -9.04
CA PRO A 176 -6.68 -17.53 -9.13
C PRO A 176 -5.18 -17.16 -9.16
N SER A 177 -4.84 -15.88 -9.28
CA SER A 177 -3.46 -15.36 -9.25
C SER A 177 -3.45 -14.00 -8.53
N PRO A 178 -3.82 -13.96 -7.23
CA PRO A 178 -4.12 -12.72 -6.53
C PRO A 178 -2.89 -11.79 -6.49
N PRO A 179 -3.07 -10.48 -6.65
CA PRO A 179 -1.98 -9.52 -6.52
C PRO A 179 -1.47 -9.48 -5.08
N ALA A 180 -0.17 -9.24 -4.89
CA ALA A 180 0.41 -9.03 -3.57
C ALA A 180 -0.31 -7.86 -2.87
N LEU A 181 -0.62 -7.99 -1.58
CA LEU A 181 -1.46 -7.04 -0.86
C LEU A 181 -0.63 -6.14 0.04
N LEU A 182 -0.79 -4.83 -0.10
CA LEU A 182 -0.30 -3.84 0.85
C LEU A 182 -1.46 -2.98 1.36
N ILE A 183 -1.61 -2.89 2.68
CA ILE A 183 -2.65 -2.10 3.34
C ILE A 183 -2.07 -1.22 4.44
N GLY A 184 -2.40 0.07 4.43
CA GLY A 184 -1.88 0.99 5.44
C GLY A 184 -2.62 2.32 5.55
N GLY A 185 -2.21 3.11 6.53
CA GLY A 185 -2.87 4.34 6.96
C GLY A 185 -3.05 4.36 8.49
N ASP A 186 -3.89 5.26 8.97
CA ASP A 186 -4.23 5.40 10.39
C ASP A 186 -5.31 4.39 10.83
N TRP A 187 -4.89 3.42 11.66
CA TRP A 187 -5.74 2.37 12.22
C TRP A 187 -6.51 2.80 13.47
N ASN A 188 -6.25 3.99 14.02
CA ASN A 188 -6.88 4.56 15.21
C ASN A 188 -6.91 3.64 16.46
N CYS A 189 -6.10 2.59 16.46
CA CYS A 189 -5.91 1.61 17.54
C CYS A 189 -4.43 1.22 17.57
N VAL A 190 -4.01 0.47 18.59
CA VAL A 190 -2.66 -0.13 18.60
C VAL A 190 -2.76 -1.65 18.64
N GLU A 191 -1.84 -2.33 17.97
CA GLU A 191 -1.86 -3.79 17.93
C GLU A 191 -1.29 -4.40 19.22
N SER A 192 -0.18 -3.85 19.71
CA SER A 192 0.45 -4.23 20.98
C SER A 192 0.54 -3.03 21.94
N GLN A 193 -0.34 -2.97 22.95
CA GLN A 193 -0.38 -1.85 23.91
C GLN A 193 0.97 -1.67 24.66
N LEU A 194 1.78 -2.73 24.78
CA LEU A 194 3.12 -2.70 25.39
C LEU A 194 4.20 -2.07 24.49
N LEU A 195 4.11 -2.25 23.17
CA LEU A 195 5.15 -1.84 22.21
C LEU A 195 4.77 -0.59 21.42
N ASP A 196 3.48 -0.38 21.19
CA ASP A 196 2.93 0.65 20.31
C ASP A 196 2.34 1.86 21.08
N SER A 197 2.53 1.93 22.40
CA SER A 197 2.05 3.03 23.25
C SER A 197 3.06 3.37 24.35
N GLU A 198 3.09 4.63 24.75
CA GLU A 198 3.82 5.09 25.94
C GLU A 198 3.14 4.64 27.25
N ASN A 199 1.79 4.61 27.28
CA ASN A 199 1.02 4.14 28.43
C ASN A 199 0.62 2.66 28.25
N PRO A 200 1.27 1.69 28.92
CA PRO A 200 0.93 0.27 28.78
C PRO A 200 -0.45 -0.10 29.35
N ASN A 201 -1.02 0.74 30.22
CA ASN A 201 -2.32 0.56 30.84
C ASN A 201 -3.44 1.35 30.12
N GLY A 202 -3.13 1.97 28.99
CA GLY A 202 -4.05 2.81 28.22
C GLY A 202 -5.14 2.01 27.48
N THR A 203 -6.32 2.61 27.35
CA THR A 203 -7.49 1.98 26.70
C THR A 203 -7.22 1.67 25.22
N ASN A 204 -7.44 0.41 24.83
CA ASN A 204 -7.21 -0.08 23.47
C ASN A 204 -8.44 -0.71 22.84
N TYR A 205 -9.28 0.11 22.20
CA TYR A 205 -10.37 -0.37 21.36
C TYR A 205 -9.83 -0.77 19.98
N GLY A 206 -10.17 -1.97 19.50
CA GLY A 206 -9.74 -2.51 18.20
C GLY A 206 -8.44 -3.32 18.23
N GLY A 207 -7.73 -3.40 19.37
CA GLY A 207 -6.43 -4.09 19.44
C GLY A 207 -6.50 -5.61 19.27
N GLN A 208 -7.59 -6.25 19.70
CA GLN A 208 -7.80 -7.69 19.41
C GLN A 208 -8.23 -7.87 17.96
N GLU A 209 -9.20 -7.08 17.52
CA GLU A 209 -9.72 -7.10 16.15
C GLU A 209 -8.63 -6.86 15.09
N MET A 210 -7.62 -6.05 15.42
CA MET A 210 -6.42 -5.83 14.60
C MET A 210 -5.59 -7.11 14.47
N ARG A 211 -5.32 -7.82 15.58
CA ARG A 211 -4.58 -9.09 15.57
C ARG A 211 -5.36 -10.19 14.85
N ASP A 212 -6.69 -10.23 15.02
CA ASP A 212 -7.58 -11.16 14.33
C ASP A 212 -7.55 -10.91 12.81
N LEU A 213 -7.59 -9.64 12.37
CA LEU A 213 -7.45 -9.22 10.98
C LEU A 213 -6.10 -9.64 10.39
N VAL A 214 -5.01 -9.31 11.09
CA VAL A 214 -3.63 -9.62 10.66
C VAL A 214 -3.43 -11.12 10.50
N THR A 215 -3.75 -11.90 11.54
CA THR A 215 -3.64 -13.36 11.54
C THR A 215 -4.48 -13.98 10.44
N ALA A 216 -5.75 -13.61 10.33
CA ALA A 216 -6.69 -14.24 9.40
C ALA A 216 -6.62 -13.69 7.96
N ASN A 217 -5.61 -12.89 7.63
CA ASN A 217 -5.23 -12.51 6.27
C ASN A 217 -3.72 -12.73 6.02
N ASN A 218 -3.03 -13.44 6.92
CA ASN A 218 -1.58 -13.73 6.88
C ASN A 218 -0.69 -12.49 6.67
N LEU A 219 -1.07 -11.36 7.27
CA LEU A 219 -0.38 -10.09 7.09
C LEU A 219 0.83 -9.94 8.03
N SER A 220 1.82 -9.15 7.62
CA SER A 220 2.99 -8.77 8.41
C SER A 220 3.13 -7.24 8.51
N ASP A 221 3.27 -6.71 9.73
CA ASP A 221 3.56 -5.29 10.00
C ASP A 221 5.01 -4.97 9.61
N VAL A 222 5.22 -4.15 8.57
CA VAL A 222 6.57 -3.96 8.01
C VAL A 222 7.51 -3.22 8.96
N TYR A 223 6.99 -2.35 9.83
CA TYR A 223 7.79 -1.74 10.90
C TYR A 223 8.22 -2.79 11.92
N ARG A 224 7.32 -3.71 12.28
CA ARG A 224 7.58 -4.77 13.26
C ARG A 224 8.55 -5.84 12.73
N LEU A 225 8.58 -6.09 11.41
CA LEU A 225 9.59 -6.94 10.76
C LEU A 225 11.02 -6.38 10.97
N HIS A 226 11.23 -5.08 10.73
CA HIS A 226 12.55 -4.45 10.89
C HIS A 226 12.88 -4.07 12.33
N HIS A 227 11.86 -3.83 13.17
CA HIS A 227 12.02 -3.43 14.57
C HIS A 227 11.14 -4.26 15.52
N PRO A 228 11.41 -5.57 15.72
CA PRO A 228 10.57 -6.46 16.52
C PRO A 228 10.24 -5.92 17.93
N LYS A 229 11.19 -5.28 18.59
CA LYS A 229 11.04 -4.66 19.92
C LYS A 229 10.97 -3.12 19.91
N GLY A 230 10.85 -2.51 18.73
CA GLY A 230 10.80 -1.05 18.56
C GLY A 230 9.54 -0.42 19.16
N ARG A 231 9.67 0.81 19.66
CA ARG A 231 8.60 1.58 20.34
C ARG A 231 8.37 2.98 19.76
N HIS A 232 8.68 3.19 18.48
CA HIS A 232 8.44 4.48 17.82
C HIS A 232 6.93 4.73 17.66
N THR A 233 6.49 5.94 17.96
CA THR A 233 5.10 6.39 17.80
C THR A 233 4.93 7.23 16.53
N THR A 234 3.72 7.31 16.01
CA THR A 234 3.41 8.03 14.76
C THR A 234 2.56 9.26 15.00
N ASN A 235 1.63 9.20 15.95
CA ASN A 235 0.94 10.40 16.41
C ASN A 235 1.87 11.23 17.31
N ARG A 236 1.59 12.54 17.36
CA ARG A 236 2.09 13.43 18.42
C ARG A 236 0.92 13.72 19.37
N SER A 237 1.14 13.55 20.66
CA SER A 237 0.16 13.79 21.71
C SER A 237 0.88 14.30 22.96
N ALA A 238 0.19 14.43 24.10
CA ALA A 238 0.87 14.76 25.35
C ALA A 238 1.89 13.66 25.72
N PRO A 239 3.05 13.99 26.32
CA PRO A 239 4.02 12.99 26.77
C PRO A 239 3.36 11.93 27.68
N GLY A 240 3.67 10.65 27.44
CA GLY A 240 3.00 9.53 28.10
C GLY A 240 1.69 9.08 27.42
N THR A 241 1.27 9.72 26.32
CA THR A 241 0.05 9.37 25.58
C THR A 241 0.28 9.07 24.10
N CYS A 242 1.52 9.12 23.61
CA CYS A 242 1.84 8.86 22.21
C CYS A 242 1.68 7.37 21.86
N ARG A 243 1.35 7.11 20.59
CA ARG A 243 0.95 5.81 20.04
C ARG A 243 1.41 5.62 18.60
N ARG A 244 1.63 4.37 18.18
CA ARG A 244 1.87 3.96 16.79
C ARG A 244 0.54 3.58 16.14
N LEU A 245 -0.20 4.57 15.64
CA LEU A 245 -1.54 4.41 15.06
C LEU A 245 -1.47 4.14 13.54
N ASP A 246 -0.56 4.85 12.86
CA ASP A 246 -0.26 4.71 11.45
C ASP A 246 0.61 3.46 11.24
N ARG A 247 0.15 2.50 10.44
CA ARG A 247 0.87 1.24 10.17
C ARG A 247 0.66 0.81 8.72
N ILE A 248 1.66 0.13 8.17
CA ILE A 248 1.59 -0.57 6.88
C ILE A 248 1.76 -2.06 7.18
N TYR A 249 0.91 -2.87 6.54
CA TYR A 249 0.98 -4.32 6.54
C TYR A 249 1.08 -4.85 5.11
N VAL A 250 1.76 -5.97 4.92
CA VAL A 250 1.88 -6.68 3.64
C VAL A 250 1.48 -8.14 3.76
N SER A 251 1.01 -8.75 2.67
CA SER A 251 0.97 -10.21 2.51
C SER A 251 2.40 -10.78 2.40
N PRO A 252 2.56 -12.11 2.41
CA PRO A 252 3.75 -12.74 1.84
C PRO A 252 3.85 -12.47 0.32
N ASP A 253 5.03 -12.76 -0.23
CA ASP A 253 5.27 -12.96 -1.66
C ASP A 253 4.79 -14.36 -2.14
#